data_AF-A0AAN9W0D7-F1
#
_entry.id   AF-A0AAN9W0D7-F1
#
_cell.length_a   1.000
_cell.length_b   1.000
_cell.length_c   1.000
_cell.angle_alpha   90.00
_cell.angle_beta   90.00
_cell.angle_gamma   90.00
#
_symmetry.space_group_name_H-M   'P 1'
#
loop_
_entity.id
_entity.type
_entity.pdbx_description
1 polymer ?
#
loop_
_entity_poly.entity_id
_entity_poly.type
_entity_poly.pdbx_seq_one_letter_code
_entity_poly.pdbx_strand_id
1 'polypeptide(L)'
;MQNCHKIAKERLIQFKENQREKTKANPVKFKVNDLVLLRIEARHKLEPLWKGPYEVKMMKEPNAIIQEVGKRKHQEVHTNRLKPYFSSVSGNETKHEGT
;
A
#
# COMPACT_ATOMS: atom_id res chain seq x y z
N MET A 1 -32.52 17.44 -23.57
CA MET A 1 -31.06 17.23 -23.41
C MET A 1 -30.60 17.09 -21.96
N GLN A 2 -31.25 17.67 -20.94
CA GLN A 2 -30.78 17.53 -19.56
C GLN A 2 -30.95 16.10 -18.97
N ASN A 3 -31.98 15.37 -19.41
CA ASN A 3 -32.28 14.05 -18.85
C ASN A 3 -31.24 12.97 -19.22
N CYS A 4 -30.77 12.97 -20.48
CA CYS A 4 -29.71 12.04 -20.90
C CYS A 4 -28.37 12.32 -20.22
N HIS A 5 -28.04 13.59 -19.98
CA HIS A 5 -26.84 13.98 -19.24
C HIS A 5 -26.88 13.49 -17.80
N LYS A 6 -28.03 13.59 -17.12
CA LYS A 6 -28.21 13.10 -15.75
C LYS A 6 -28.04 11.58 -15.68
N ILE A 7 -28.68 10.83 -16.59
CA ILE A 7 -28.56 9.37 -16.68
C ILE A 7 -27.11 8.93 -16.94
N ALA A 8 -26.41 9.62 -17.85
CA ALA A 8 -25.02 9.32 -18.15
C ALA A 8 -24.10 9.54 -16.93
N LYS A 9 -24.33 10.63 -16.17
CA LYS A 9 -23.59 10.94 -14.94
C LYS A 9 -23.82 9.88 -13.86
N GLU A 10 -25.06 9.47 -13.64
CA GLU A 10 -25.41 8.42 -12.67
C GLU A 10 -24.74 7.08 -13.02
N ARG A 11 -24.82 6.65 -14.28
CA ARG A 11 -24.14 5.43 -14.75
C ARG A 11 -22.63 5.50 -14.57
N LEU A 12 -22.03 6.66 -14.80
CA LEU A 12 -20.60 6.85 -14.62
C LEU A 12 -20.19 6.72 -13.14
N ILE A 13 -20.99 7.26 -12.22
CA ILE A 13 -20.75 7.14 -10.77
C ILE A 13 -20.89 5.68 -10.35
N GLN A 14 -21.98 5.01 -10.73
CA GLN A 14 -22.21 3.59 -10.44
C GLN A 14 -21.08 2.70 -10.97
N PHE A 15 -20.61 2.98 -12.19
CA PHE A 15 -19.48 2.26 -12.75
C PHE A 15 -18.22 2.43 -11.91
N LYS A 16 -17.88 3.66 -11.49
CA LYS A 16 -16.71 3.94 -10.64
C LYS A 16 -16.79 3.23 -9.29
N GLU A 17 -17.95 3.23 -8.65
CA GLU A 17 -18.18 2.54 -7.38
C GLU A 17 -18.01 1.03 -7.53
N ASN A 18 -18.66 0.42 -8.54
CA ASN A 18 -18.52 -1.00 -8.84
C ASN A 18 -17.06 -1.39 -9.15
N GLN A 19 -16.31 -0.56 -9.87
CA GLN A 19 -14.89 -0.82 -10.12
C GLN A 19 -14.05 -0.74 -8.85
N ARG A 20 -14.35 0.21 -7.96
CA ARG A 20 -13.67 0.36 -6.66
C ARG A 20 -13.88 -0.88 -5.80
N GLU A 21 -15.10 -1.43 -5.76
CA GLU A 21 -15.39 -2.65 -5.01
C GLU A 21 -14.71 -3.88 -5.58
N LYS A 22 -14.77 -4.07 -6.91
CA LYS A 22 -14.10 -5.19 -7.60
C LYS A 22 -12.58 -5.17 -7.44
N THR A 23 -12.00 -3.98 -7.32
CA THR A 23 -10.54 -3.78 -7.21
C THR A 23 -10.09 -3.59 -5.75
N LYS A 24 -10.94 -3.88 -4.75
CA LYS A 24 -10.52 -3.94 -3.34
C LYS A 24 -9.53 -5.09 -3.15
N ALA A 25 -8.26 -4.85 -3.42
CA ALA A 25 -7.17 -5.67 -2.91
C ALA A 25 -7.09 -5.45 -1.39
N ASN A 26 -6.79 -6.49 -0.61
CA ASN A 26 -6.52 -6.37 0.82
C ASN A 26 -5.35 -5.39 1.04
N PRO A 27 -5.61 -4.14 1.46
CA PRO A 27 -4.55 -3.15 1.55
C PRO A 27 -3.72 -3.46 2.79
N VAL A 28 -2.41 -3.63 2.59
CA VAL A 28 -1.47 -3.68 3.71
C VAL A 28 -1.49 -2.30 4.37
N LYS A 29 -1.91 -2.25 5.64
CA LYS A 29 -1.91 -1.02 6.42
C LYS A 29 -0.53 -0.83 7.04
N PHE A 30 0.13 0.26 6.68
CA PHE A 30 1.41 0.67 7.26
C PHE A 30 1.19 1.70 8.36
N LYS A 31 2.03 1.66 9.39
CA LYS A 31 2.08 2.64 10.47
C LYS A 31 3.41 3.39 10.44
N VAL A 32 3.45 4.54 11.10
CA VAL A 32 4.69 5.28 11.32
C VAL A 32 5.66 4.42 12.12
N ASN A 33 6.94 4.48 11.75
CA ASN A 33 8.07 3.67 12.23
C ASN A 33 8.08 2.19 11.78
N ASP A 34 7.12 1.75 10.96
CA ASP A 34 7.21 0.42 10.34
C ASP A 34 8.40 0.33 9.38
N LEU A 35 9.06 -0.82 9.36
CA LEU A 35 10.07 -1.14 8.35
C LEU A 35 9.42 -1.74 7.10
N VAL A 36 9.77 -1.18 5.95
CA VAL A 36 9.23 -1.52 4.63
C VAL A 36 10.33 -1.67 3.59
N LEU A 37 10.00 -2.39 2.52
CA LEU A 37 10.77 -2.51 1.30
C LEU A 37 10.09 -1.73 0.19
N LEU A 38 10.88 -1.05 -0.64
CA LEU A 38 10.43 -0.29 -1.80
C LEU A 38 10.62 -1.09 -3.10
N ARG A 39 9.61 -1.12 -3.97
CA ARG A 39 9.71 -1.72 -5.30
C ARG A 39 10.56 -0.88 -6.25
N ILE A 40 11.54 -1.51 -6.89
CA ILE A 40 12.39 -0.93 -7.94
C ILE A 40 11.66 -0.99 -9.29
N GLU A 41 11.53 0.14 -10.00
CA GLU A 41 10.83 0.24 -11.29
C GLU A 41 11.76 -0.07 -12.47
N ALA A 42 12.91 0.61 -12.53
CA ALA A 42 13.94 0.36 -13.53
C ALA A 42 14.94 -0.65 -12.98
N ARG A 43 14.75 -1.94 -13.31
CA ARG A 43 15.66 -3.02 -12.92
C ARG A 43 16.11 -3.83 -14.13
N HIS A 44 17.31 -4.37 -14.07
CA HIS A 44 17.75 -5.45 -14.97
C HIS A 44 17.15 -6.80 -14.52
N LYS A 45 17.14 -7.81 -15.40
CA LYS A 45 16.42 -9.09 -15.16
C LYS A 45 16.84 -9.82 -13.88
N LEU A 46 18.13 -9.76 -13.53
CA LEU A 46 18.73 -10.46 -12.39
C LEU A 46 18.84 -9.59 -11.12
N GLU A 47 18.40 -8.33 -11.16
CA GLU A 47 18.45 -7.46 -9.99
C GLU A 47 17.27 -7.71 -9.02
N PRO A 48 17.47 -7.51 -7.71
CA PRO A 48 16.40 -7.60 -6.73
C PRO A 48 15.21 -6.72 -7.10
N LEU A 49 13.99 -7.21 -6.88
CA LEU A 49 12.76 -6.44 -7.14
C LEU A 49 12.49 -5.37 -6.05
N TRP A 50 13.05 -5.60 -4.85
CA TRP A 50 12.77 -4.83 -3.65
C TRP A 50 14.08 -4.28 -3.08
N LYS A 51 14.04 -3.02 -2.62
CA LYS A 51 15.15 -2.31 -1.97
C LYS A 51 14.77 -1.95 -0.54
N GLY A 52 15.73 -1.96 0.38
CA GLY A 52 15.54 -1.49 1.75
C GLY A 52 16.48 -2.18 2.73
N PRO A 53 16.26 -2.04 4.05
CA PRO A 53 15.03 -1.53 4.69
C PRO A 53 14.85 -0.01 4.65
N TYR A 54 13.60 0.41 4.60
CA TYR A 54 13.14 1.79 4.77
C TYR A 54 12.24 1.89 6.00
N GLU A 55 12.26 3.02 6.69
CA GLU A 55 11.36 3.34 7.80
C GLU A 55 10.27 4.29 7.31
N VAL A 56 9.01 4.03 7.67
CA VAL A 56 7.89 4.94 7.39
C VAL A 56 7.93 6.11 8.37
N LYS A 57 8.16 7.33 7.89
CA LYS A 57 8.15 8.53 8.75
C LYS A 57 6.79 9.19 8.84
N MET A 58 6.00 9.13 7.77
CA MET A 58 4.67 9.75 7.75
C MET A 58 3.75 9.07 6.74
N MET A 59 2.47 8.93 7.11
CA MET A 59 1.43 8.43 6.22
C MET A 59 0.61 9.60 5.67
N LYS A 60 0.43 9.66 4.35
CA LYS A 60 -0.42 10.61 3.62
C LYS A 60 -1.29 9.82 2.63
N GLU A 61 -2.17 8.95 3.13
CA GLU A 61 -2.93 8.02 2.28
C GLU A 61 -3.44 8.70 0.98
N PRO A 62 -3.09 8.19 -0.22
CA PRO A 62 -2.51 6.87 -0.49
C PRO A 62 -0.97 6.81 -0.51
N ASN A 63 -0.28 7.91 -0.24
CA ASN A 63 1.17 8.00 -0.22
C ASN A 63 1.75 7.82 1.20
N ALA A 64 3.04 7.57 1.27
CA ALA A 64 3.82 7.54 2.49
C ALA A 64 5.19 8.21 2.26
N ILE A 65 5.69 8.92 3.27
CA ILE A 65 7.07 9.40 3.31
C ILE A 65 7.92 8.33 3.99
N ILE A 66 8.89 7.81 3.26
CA ILE A 66 9.83 6.80 3.74
C ILE A 66 11.26 7.34 3.77
N GLN A 67 12.07 6.79 4.68
CA GLN A 67 13.47 7.14 4.87
C GLN A 67 14.32 5.86 4.89
N GLU A 68 15.43 5.83 4.16
CA GLU A 68 16.34 4.68 4.20
C GLU A 68 17.03 4.64 5.57
N VAL A 69 17.07 3.46 6.20
CA VAL A 69 17.66 3.32 7.54
C VAL A 69 19.12 3.78 7.50
N GLY A 70 19.50 4.69 8.40
CA GLY A 70 20.84 5.26 8.47
C GLY A 70 21.13 6.42 7.50
N LYS A 71 20.20 6.78 6.61
CA LYS A 71 20.34 7.96 5.72
C LYS A 71 19.32 9.02 6.08
N ARG A 72 19.61 10.29 5.75
CA ARG A 72 18.71 11.43 5.99
C ARG A 72 17.74 11.71 4.84
N LYS A 73 17.86 11.02 3.71
CA LYS A 73 17.05 11.31 2.52
C LYS A 73 15.64 10.74 2.70
N HIS A 74 14.65 11.60 2.52
CA HIS A 74 13.24 11.21 2.47
C HIS A 74 12.77 11.08 1.03
N GLN A 75 11.80 10.21 0.80
CA GLN A 75 11.10 10.11 -0.48
C GLN A 75 9.62 9.82 -0.24
N GLU A 76 8.77 10.46 -1.04
CA GLU A 76 7.34 10.20 -1.04
C GLU A 76 7.02 9.13 -2.08
N VAL A 77 6.34 8.07 -1.66
CA VAL A 77 6.00 6.93 -2.52
C VAL A 77 4.57 6.47 -2.25
N HIS A 78 3.90 5.96 -3.28
CA HIS A 78 2.58 5.36 -3.13
C HIS A 78 2.67 4.05 -2.33
N THR A 79 1.71 3.79 -1.44
CA THR A 79 1.68 2.59 -0.56
C THR A 79 1.74 1.28 -1.33
N ASN A 80 1.10 1.18 -2.50
CA ASN A 80 1.21 0.05 -3.43
C ASN A 80 2.65 -0.32 -3.85
N ARG A 81 3.63 0.58 -3.70
CA ARG A 81 5.05 0.30 -3.97
C ARG A 81 5.81 -0.20 -2.76
N LEU A 82 5.15 -0.29 -1.61
CA LEU A 82 5.71 -0.73 -0.35
C LEU A 82 5.31 -2.18 -0.06
N LYS A 83 6.21 -2.89 0.60
CA LYS A 83 5.98 -4.22 1.18
C LYS A 83 6.51 -4.22 2.62
N PRO A 84 5.87 -4.87 3.60
CA PRO A 84 6.45 -5.03 4.94
C PRO A 84 7.84 -5.68 4.89
N TYR A 85 8.78 -5.18 5.69
CA TYR A 85 10.14 -5.74 5.75
C TYR A 85 10.15 -7.11 6.43
N PHE A 86 9.44 -7.24 7.55
CA PHE A 86 9.10 -8.52 8.16
C PHE A 86 7.64 -8.83 7.84
N SER A 87 7.36 -9.88 7.08
CA SER A 87 6.08 -10.55 7.26
C SER A 87 6.23 -11.36 8.52
N SER A 88 5.59 -10.98 9.61
CA SER A 88 5.15 -12.01 10.54
C SER A 88 4.37 -13.00 9.67
N VAL A 89 4.93 -14.18 9.45
CA VAL A 89 4.08 -15.35 9.27
C VAL A 89 3.18 -15.26 10.49
N SER A 90 1.92 -14.89 10.31
CA SER A 90 0.96 -14.81 11.40
C SER A 90 0.84 -16.22 11.96
N GLY A 91 1.74 -16.56 12.88
CA GLY A 91 1.68 -17.74 13.70
C GLY A 91 0.40 -17.62 14.48
N ASN A 92 -0.45 -18.63 14.31
CA ASN A 92 -1.70 -18.78 15.03
C ASN A 92 -1.47 -18.43 16.51
N GLU A 93 -2.20 -17.43 17.00
CA GLU A 93 -2.32 -17.18 18.43
C GLU A 93 -3.02 -18.39 19.05
N THR A 94 -2.26 -19.42 19.43
CA THR A 94 -2.75 -20.46 20.33
C THR A 94 -3.07 -19.79 21.65
N LYS A 95 -4.36 -19.52 21.86
CA LYS A 95 -4.93 -19.20 23.15
C LYS A 95 -4.57 -20.34 24.11
N HIS A 96 -3.61 -20.11 25.00
CA HIS A 96 -3.48 -20.92 26.20
C HIS A 96 -4.55 -20.42 27.17
N GLU A 97 -5.69 -21.10 27.18
CA GLU A 97 -6.61 -21.06 28.32
C GLU A 97 -5.89 -21.78 29.49
N GLY A 98 -5.60 -21.01 30.54
CA GLY A 98 -5.06 -21.54 31.78
C GLY A 98 -6.12 -22.32 32.54
N THR A 99 -5.73 -23.50 32.99
CA THR A 99 -6.45 -24.35 33.95
C THR A 99 -6.44 -23.74 35.34
#